data_AF-A0A1E4SNY2-F1
#
_entry.id   AF-A0A1E4SNY2-F1
#
_cell.length_a   1.000
_cell.length_b   1.000
_cell.length_c   1.000
_cell.angle_alpha   90.00
_cell.angle_beta   90.00
_cell.angle_gamma   90.00
#
_symmetry.space_group_name_H-M   'P 1'
#
loop_
_entity.id
_entity.type
_entity.pdbx_description
1 polymer ?
#
loop_
_entity_poly.entity_id
_entity_poly.type
_entity_poly.pdbx_seq_one_letter_code
_entity_poly.pdbx_strand_id
1 'polypeptide(L)'
;SSYYFLLKTENIQPLIDVVDQITRQINTNQATIQRLTRYVDERVKFPELELEHTSEPAREEPTDPLRYLLKEKYSLDTMSLTKNETKELEKIANSRIRQLVLDNIKLQRIQHGNRIKNQALARVVQDYESLIVETILPPLRQELLELGDGGLDSSARHYMDVKYDKIERIYGRYVANLEALQNLTGVVERLMGFLGHDNEEYLQLYLQFVGLRHLR
;
A
#
# COMPACT_ATOMS: atom_id res chain seq x y z
N SER A 1 -44.07 -2.49 38.64
CA SER A 1 -43.77 -1.06 38.90
C SER A 1 -42.53 -0.84 39.77
N SER A 2 -41.41 -1.56 39.54
CA SER A 2 -40.22 -1.50 40.41
C SER A 2 -39.02 -0.75 39.80
N TYR A 3 -39.03 -0.42 38.51
CA TYR A 3 -37.88 0.22 37.84
C TYR A 3 -37.89 1.75 37.90
N TYR A 4 -39.05 2.37 38.16
CA TYR A 4 -39.14 3.84 38.26
C TYR A 4 -38.56 4.38 39.58
N PHE A 5 -38.32 3.50 40.57
CA PHE A 5 -37.77 3.89 41.86
C PHE A 5 -36.23 3.84 41.90
N LEU A 6 -35.59 2.98 41.10
CA LEU A 6 -34.11 2.88 41.07
C LEU A 6 -33.42 4.07 40.41
N LEU A 7 -34.04 4.72 39.41
CA LEU A 7 -33.46 5.89 38.75
C LEU A 7 -33.42 7.14 39.64
N LYS A 8 -34.24 7.21 40.70
CA LYS A 8 -34.18 8.31 41.68
C LYS A 8 -33.13 8.09 42.78
N THR A 9 -32.50 6.91 42.83
CA THR A 9 -31.50 6.55 43.85
C THR A 9 -30.08 6.41 43.30
N GLU A 10 -29.88 6.42 41.99
CA GLU A 10 -28.53 6.58 41.45
C GLU A 10 -28.08 8.02 41.61
N ASN A 11 -26.96 8.19 42.30
CA ASN A 11 -26.36 9.50 42.54
C ASN A 11 -25.81 10.05 41.22
N ILE A 12 -26.61 10.87 40.52
CA ILE A 12 -26.27 11.50 39.22
C ILE A 12 -25.28 12.67 39.42
N GLN A 13 -25.08 13.13 40.66
CA GLN A 13 -24.18 14.24 41.00
C GLN A 13 -22.75 14.09 40.44
N PRO A 14 -22.04 12.96 40.58
CA PRO A 14 -20.72 12.78 39.98
C PRO A 14 -20.71 12.93 38.45
N LEU A 15 -21.78 12.56 37.75
CA LEU A 15 -21.86 12.74 36.30
C LEU A 15 -22.04 14.23 35.94
N ILE A 16 -22.86 14.95 36.71
CA ILE A 16 -23.04 16.40 36.56
C ILE A 16 -21.72 17.13 36.84
N ASP A 17 -21.01 16.75 37.91
CA ASP A 17 -19.72 17.35 38.27
C ASP A 17 -18.67 17.13 37.16
N VAL A 18 -18.67 15.95 36.52
CA VAL A 18 -17.80 15.67 35.35
C VAL A 18 -18.21 16.50 34.14
N VAL A 19 -19.50 16.64 33.85
CA VAL A 19 -20.00 17.48 32.76
C VAL A 19 -19.65 18.95 32.99
N ASP A 20 -19.77 19.44 34.23
CA ASP A 20 -19.38 20.80 34.61
C ASP A 20 -17.87 21.00 34.50
N GLN A 21 -17.07 20.02 34.90
CA GLN A 21 -15.61 20.06 34.75
C GLN A 21 -15.20 20.11 33.28
N ILE A 22 -15.80 19.28 32.43
CA ILE A 22 -15.56 19.29 30.98
C ILE A 22 -15.97 20.64 30.39
N THR A 23 -17.13 21.17 30.79
CA THR A 23 -17.62 22.47 30.31
C THR A 23 -16.68 23.60 30.70
N ARG A 24 -16.15 23.59 31.93
CA ARG A 24 -15.11 24.54 32.36
C ARG A 24 -13.85 24.42 31.53
N GLN A 25 -13.37 23.21 31.26
CA GLN A 25 -12.19 22.98 30.43
C GLN A 25 -12.38 23.44 28.98
N ILE A 26 -13.56 23.21 28.39
CA ILE A 26 -13.90 23.72 27.06
C ILE A 26 -13.82 25.24 27.05
N ASN A 27 -14.42 25.90 28.05
CA ASN A 27 -14.40 27.35 28.15
C ASN A 27 -12.97 27.91 28.33
N THR A 28 -12.13 27.26 29.14
CA THR A 28 -10.72 27.68 29.28
C THR A 28 -9.92 27.47 27.99
N ASN A 29 -10.17 26.38 27.26
CA ASN A 29 -9.51 26.10 26.00
C ASN A 29 -9.93 27.12 24.94
N GLN A 30 -11.22 27.44 24.87
CA GLN A 30 -11.74 28.44 23.95
C GLN A 30 -11.19 29.85 24.23
N ALA A 31 -11.06 30.23 25.50
CA ALA A 31 -10.40 31.47 25.88
C ALA A 31 -8.92 31.49 25.47
N THR A 32 -8.23 30.35 25.58
CA THR A 32 -6.82 30.22 25.17
C THR A 32 -6.66 30.32 23.64
N ILE A 33 -7.53 29.66 22.88
CA ILE A 33 -7.58 29.75 21.42
C ILE A 33 -7.82 31.21 21.01
N GLN A 34 -8.81 31.89 21.60
CA GLN A 34 -9.08 33.30 21.29
C GLN A 34 -7.88 34.21 21.58
N ARG A 35 -7.13 33.96 22.67
CA ARG A 35 -5.90 34.71 22.97
C ARG A 35 -4.82 34.44 21.92
N LEU A 36 -4.64 33.19 21.50
CA LEU A 36 -3.70 32.83 20.44
C LEU A 36 -4.09 33.45 19.11
N THR A 37 -5.37 33.42 18.74
CA THR A 37 -5.88 34.06 17.51
C THR A 37 -5.62 35.57 17.53
N ARG A 38 -5.92 36.26 18.64
CA ARG A 38 -5.60 37.69 18.78
C ARG A 38 -4.11 37.97 18.69
N TYR A 39 -3.27 37.14 19.33
CA TYR A 39 -1.82 37.29 19.24
C TYR A 39 -1.30 37.12 17.82
N VAL A 40 -1.87 36.17 17.06
CA VAL A 40 -1.56 35.97 15.63
C VAL A 40 -2.04 37.17 14.81
N ASP A 41 -3.28 37.64 15.00
CA ASP A 41 -3.81 38.79 14.24
C ASP A 41 -3.05 40.10 14.54
N GLU A 42 -2.59 40.30 15.78
CA GLU A 42 -1.86 41.52 16.19
C GLU A 42 -0.39 41.51 15.76
N ARG A 43 0.29 40.35 15.78
CA ARG A 43 1.72 40.25 15.47
C ARG A 43 2.03 39.76 14.07
N VAL A 44 1.12 39.03 13.44
CA VAL A 44 1.20 38.63 12.04
C VAL A 44 0.43 39.66 11.22
N LYS A 45 0.90 40.92 11.25
CA LYS A 45 0.59 41.84 10.16
C LYS A 45 1.35 41.33 8.95
N PHE A 46 0.63 40.72 8.01
CA PHE A 46 1.20 40.50 6.68
C PHE A 46 1.68 41.86 6.16
N PRO A 47 2.89 41.95 5.58
CA PRO A 47 3.34 43.20 4.98
C PRO A 47 2.27 43.64 3.98
N GLU A 48 1.75 44.85 4.16
CA GLU A 48 0.93 45.50 3.15
C GLU A 48 1.81 45.60 1.90
N LEU A 49 1.64 44.65 0.99
CA LEU A 49 2.20 44.72 -0.35
C LEU A 49 1.48 45.89 -1.01
N GLU A 50 2.12 47.06 -1.00
CA GLU A 50 1.78 48.14 -1.91
C GLU A 50 1.83 47.55 -3.32
N LEU A 51 0.65 47.28 -3.89
CA LEU A 51 0.49 46.88 -5.28
C LEU A 51 0.78 48.11 -6.12
N GLU A 52 2.06 48.44 -6.31
CA GLU A 52 2.47 49.26 -7.42
C GLU A 52 2.05 48.53 -8.70
N HIS A 53 1.06 49.08 -9.38
CA HIS A 53 0.68 48.70 -10.73
C HIS A 53 1.78 49.13 -11.71
N THR A 54 2.97 48.52 -11.62
CA THR A 54 3.95 48.58 -12.69
C THR A 54 3.53 47.57 -13.75
N SER A 55 2.92 48.10 -14.80
CA SER A 55 2.74 47.44 -16.08
C SER A 55 4.11 47.25 -16.74
N GLU A 56 4.93 46.35 -16.20
CA GLU A 56 6.07 45.79 -16.90
C GLU A 56 5.71 44.39 -17.42
N PRO A 57 6.05 44.05 -18.67
CA PRO A 57 5.86 42.70 -19.17
C PRO A 57 6.75 41.77 -18.34
N ALA A 58 6.12 40.82 -17.65
CA ALA A 58 6.76 39.85 -16.78
C ALA A 58 8.02 39.27 -17.44
N ARG A 59 9.20 39.71 -16.96
CA ARG A 59 10.42 38.95 -17.14
C ARG A 59 10.18 37.59 -16.49
N GLU A 60 10.35 36.54 -17.28
CA GLU A 60 10.31 35.16 -16.81
C GLU A 60 11.38 34.98 -15.74
N GLU A 61 10.98 35.07 -14.47
CA GLU A 61 11.88 34.74 -13.37
C GLU A 61 12.24 33.25 -13.43
N PRO A 62 13.52 32.92 -13.15
CA PRO A 62 14.01 31.56 -13.23
C PRO A 62 13.44 30.76 -12.05
N THR A 63 12.58 29.80 -12.37
CA THR A 63 12.22 28.65 -11.53
C THR A 63 11.58 29.02 -10.20
N ASP A 64 10.27 29.28 -10.22
CA ASP A 64 9.43 29.27 -9.03
C ASP A 64 9.70 27.99 -8.19
N PRO A 65 10.30 28.09 -6.99
CA PRO A 65 10.72 26.94 -6.21
C PRO A 65 9.52 26.08 -5.77
N LEU A 66 8.35 26.71 -5.59
CA LEU A 66 7.12 25.98 -5.33
C LEU A 66 6.74 25.12 -6.53
N ARG A 67 6.82 25.67 -7.74
CA ARG A 67 6.47 24.96 -8.97
C ARG A 67 7.45 23.83 -9.30
N TYR A 68 8.73 24.01 -8.99
CA TYR A 68 9.72 22.93 -9.06
C TYR A 68 9.32 21.75 -8.17
N LEU A 69 9.02 22.02 -6.89
CA LEU A 69 8.59 21.00 -5.94
C LEU A 69 7.27 20.33 -6.34
N LEU A 70 6.31 21.11 -6.81
CA LEU A 70 5.03 20.60 -7.29
C LEU A 70 5.18 19.72 -8.53
N LYS A 71 6.08 20.09 -9.44
CA LYS A 71 6.41 19.30 -10.62
C LYS A 71 7.09 17.98 -10.24
N GLU A 72 8.07 18.03 -9.34
CA GLU A 72 8.79 16.84 -8.87
C GLU A 72 7.87 15.85 -8.14
N LYS A 73 7.03 16.35 -7.21
CA LYS A 73 6.16 15.50 -6.38
C LYS A 73 4.91 15.00 -7.10
N TYR A 74 4.33 15.82 -7.97
CA TYR A 74 2.98 15.57 -8.50
C TYR A 74 2.92 15.53 -10.04
N SER A 75 4.03 15.74 -10.75
CA SER A 75 4.10 15.70 -12.22
C SER A 75 3.00 16.53 -12.89
N LEU A 76 2.74 17.75 -12.38
CA LEU A 76 1.61 18.58 -12.80
C LEU A 76 1.60 18.90 -14.31
N ASP A 77 2.74 18.87 -14.99
CA ASP A 77 2.86 19.20 -16.41
C ASP A 77 2.18 18.16 -17.34
N THR A 78 1.98 16.93 -16.88
CA THR A 78 1.34 15.88 -17.70
C THR A 78 -0.18 15.89 -17.63
N MET A 79 -0.78 16.72 -16.76
CA MET A 79 -2.23 16.79 -16.62
C MET A 79 -2.87 17.78 -17.60
N SER A 80 -3.67 17.23 -18.53
CA SER A 80 -4.51 17.98 -19.44
C SER A 80 -5.71 18.60 -18.71
N LEU A 81 -5.91 19.91 -18.90
CA LEU A 81 -7.05 20.65 -18.36
C LEU A 81 -8.31 20.40 -19.20
N THR A 82 -9.48 20.55 -18.59
CA THR A 82 -10.76 20.43 -19.31
C THR A 82 -11.09 21.76 -19.98
N LYS A 83 -11.77 21.72 -21.15
CA LYS A 83 -12.15 22.90 -21.97
C LYS A 83 -12.92 24.02 -21.23
N ASN A 84 -13.46 23.73 -20.05
CA ASN A 84 -14.19 24.71 -19.23
C ASN A 84 -13.25 25.49 -18.31
N GLU A 85 -12.21 24.84 -17.77
CA GLU A 85 -11.23 25.48 -16.88
C GLU A 85 -10.36 26.48 -17.65
N THR A 86 -10.05 26.18 -18.91
CA THR A 86 -9.29 27.08 -19.80
C THR A 86 -10.01 28.40 -20.06
N LYS A 87 -11.35 28.38 -20.16
CA LYS A 87 -12.17 29.59 -20.40
C LYS A 87 -12.27 30.50 -19.17
N GLU A 88 -12.18 29.95 -17.96
CA GLU A 88 -12.15 30.76 -16.73
C GLU A 88 -10.76 31.35 -16.47
N LEU A 89 -9.70 30.64 -16.85
CA LEU A 89 -8.31 31.09 -16.77
C LEU A 89 -8.01 32.26 -17.73
N GLU A 90 -8.65 32.32 -18.89
CA GLU A 90 -8.52 33.42 -19.87
C GLU A 90 -8.99 34.78 -19.33
N LYS A 91 -9.92 34.79 -18.36
CA LYS A 91 -10.46 36.02 -17.76
C LYS A 91 -9.51 36.69 -16.77
N ILE A 92 -8.50 35.99 -16.28
CA ILE A 92 -7.56 36.51 -15.28
C ILE A 92 -6.41 37.22 -15.99
N ALA A 93 -6.30 38.54 -15.84
CA ALA A 93 -5.28 39.35 -16.52
C ALA A 93 -3.85 39.08 -16.00
N ASN A 94 -3.69 38.76 -14.71
CA ASN A 94 -2.38 38.51 -14.10
C ASN A 94 -1.90 37.07 -14.39
N SER A 95 -0.77 36.95 -15.08
CA SER A 95 -0.16 35.67 -15.50
C SER A 95 0.25 34.78 -14.32
N ARG A 96 0.72 35.36 -13.21
CA ARG A 96 1.15 34.64 -12.03
C ARG A 96 -0.03 34.03 -11.27
N ILE A 97 -1.09 34.82 -11.11
CA ILE A 97 -2.33 34.36 -10.48
C ILE A 97 -2.97 33.26 -11.34
N ARG A 98 -2.95 33.42 -12.66
CA ARG A 98 -3.42 32.38 -13.60
C ARG A 98 -2.66 31.05 -13.42
N GLN A 99 -1.34 31.10 -13.25
CA GLN A 99 -0.53 29.89 -12.98
C GLN A 99 -0.88 29.24 -11.64
N LEU A 100 -1.00 30.02 -10.56
CA LEU A 100 -1.36 29.50 -9.24
C LEU A 100 -2.76 28.87 -9.20
N VAL A 101 -3.73 29.47 -9.90
CA VAL A 101 -5.09 28.91 -10.03
C VAL A 101 -5.05 27.59 -10.81
N LEU A 102 -4.27 27.53 -11.88
CA LEU A 102 -4.06 26.31 -12.66
C LEU A 102 -3.44 25.18 -11.82
N ASP A 103 -2.41 25.49 -11.03
CA ASP A 103 -1.76 24.51 -10.15
C ASP A 103 -2.72 24.04 -9.05
N ASN A 104 -3.52 24.92 -8.46
CA ASN A 104 -4.54 24.55 -7.48
C ASN A 104 -5.61 23.62 -8.07
N ILE A 105 -6.10 23.89 -9.28
CA ILE A 105 -7.07 23.03 -9.96
C ILE A 105 -6.49 21.62 -10.17
N LYS A 106 -5.23 21.53 -10.62
CA LYS A 106 -4.56 20.24 -10.80
C LYS A 106 -4.36 19.50 -9.47
N LEU A 107 -3.97 20.20 -8.41
CA LEU A 107 -3.81 19.62 -7.08
C LEU A 107 -5.15 19.12 -6.50
N GLN A 108 -6.24 19.86 -6.69
CA GLN A 108 -7.57 19.44 -6.27
C GLN A 108 -8.01 18.15 -6.98
N ARG A 109 -7.71 18.01 -8.28
CA ARG A 109 -7.97 16.76 -9.00
C ARG A 109 -7.18 15.58 -8.46
N ILE A 110 -5.89 15.79 -8.18
CA ILE A 110 -5.05 14.75 -7.58
C ILE A 110 -5.59 14.35 -6.21
N GLN A 111 -5.95 15.33 -5.38
CA GLN A 111 -6.53 15.08 -4.06
C GLN A 111 -7.83 14.28 -4.17
N HIS A 112 -8.72 14.65 -5.09
CA HIS A 112 -9.97 13.94 -5.31
C HIS A 112 -9.74 12.50 -5.81
N GLY A 113 -8.85 12.32 -6.78
CA GLY A 113 -8.46 10.99 -7.26
C GLY A 113 -7.84 10.11 -6.17
N ASN A 114 -6.99 10.68 -5.33
CA ASN A 114 -6.38 9.97 -4.20
C ASN A 114 -7.43 9.60 -3.14
N ARG A 115 -8.41 10.46 -2.86
CA ARG A 115 -9.53 10.12 -1.97
C ARG A 115 -10.30 8.90 -2.47
N ILE A 116 -10.63 8.87 -3.76
CA ILE A 116 -11.36 7.73 -4.35
C ILE A 116 -10.53 6.45 -4.27
N LYS A 117 -9.24 6.52 -4.63
CA LYS A 117 -8.32 5.37 -4.54
C LYS A 117 -8.18 4.87 -3.11
N ASN A 118 -8.00 5.77 -2.15
CA ASN A 118 -7.88 5.41 -0.73
C ASN A 118 -9.18 4.79 -0.21
N GLN A 119 -10.34 5.29 -0.64
CA GLN A 119 -11.62 4.69 -0.28
C GLN A 119 -11.78 3.28 -0.86
N ALA A 120 -11.35 3.07 -2.11
CA ALA A 120 -11.34 1.73 -2.72
C ALA A 120 -10.38 0.77 -2.00
N LEU A 121 -9.17 1.22 -1.66
CA LEU A 121 -8.21 0.44 -0.88
C LEU A 121 -8.73 0.10 0.51
N ALA A 122 -9.39 1.04 1.18
CA ALA A 122 -10.00 0.78 2.49
C ALA A 122 -11.07 -0.31 2.42
N ARG A 123 -11.89 -0.34 1.36
CA ARG A 123 -12.85 -1.42 1.12
C ARG A 123 -12.15 -2.76 0.94
N VAL A 124 -11.11 -2.81 0.12
CA VAL A 124 -10.33 -4.04 -0.10
C VAL A 124 -9.74 -4.57 1.21
N VAL A 125 -9.20 -3.68 2.06
CA VAL A 125 -8.69 -4.08 3.39
C VAL A 125 -9.82 -4.65 4.24
N GLN A 126 -10.98 -4.01 4.25
CA GLN A 126 -12.14 -4.49 5.00
C GLN A 126 -12.65 -5.85 4.49
N ASP A 127 -12.63 -6.07 3.16
CA ASP A 127 -12.99 -7.35 2.54
C ASP A 127 -11.98 -8.45 2.88
N TYR A 128 -10.69 -8.12 2.96
CA TYR A 128 -9.67 -9.07 3.43
C TYR A 128 -9.83 -9.37 4.91
N GLU A 129 -10.13 -8.36 5.74
CA GLU A 129 -10.36 -8.53 7.16
C GLU A 129 -11.57 -9.44 7.43
N SER A 130 -12.69 -9.20 6.74
CA SER A 130 -13.87 -10.06 6.84
C SER A 130 -13.57 -11.47 6.37
N LEU A 131 -12.86 -11.66 5.26
CA LEU A 131 -12.47 -12.98 4.79
C LEU A 131 -11.59 -13.72 5.82
N ILE A 132 -10.64 -13.03 6.43
CA ILE A 132 -9.78 -13.62 7.46
C ILE A 132 -10.59 -13.99 8.70
N VAL A 133 -11.45 -13.09 9.19
CA VAL A 133 -12.18 -13.25 10.45
C VAL A 133 -13.36 -14.21 10.32
N GLU A 134 -14.09 -14.15 9.22
CA GLU A 134 -15.33 -14.92 9.01
C GLU A 134 -15.07 -16.26 8.33
N THR A 135 -14.05 -16.36 7.46
CA THR A 135 -13.84 -17.55 6.64
C THR A 135 -12.61 -18.35 7.04
N ILE A 136 -11.47 -17.71 7.34
CA ILE A 136 -10.20 -18.41 7.59
C ILE A 136 -10.02 -18.76 9.07
N LEU A 137 -10.24 -17.81 9.97
CA LEU A 137 -10.02 -17.99 11.40
C LEU A 137 -10.93 -19.06 12.03
N PRO A 138 -12.23 -19.15 11.69
CA PRO A 138 -13.12 -20.15 12.30
C PRO A 138 -12.70 -21.60 12.03
N PRO A 139 -12.44 -22.05 10.77
CA PRO A 139 -11.98 -23.42 10.53
C PRO A 139 -10.61 -23.69 11.13
N LEU A 140 -9.68 -22.72 11.11
CA LEU A 140 -8.38 -22.90 11.77
C LEU A 140 -8.51 -23.09 13.30
N ARG A 141 -9.43 -22.34 13.93
CA ARG A 141 -9.74 -22.52 15.37
C ARG A 141 -10.41 -23.86 15.62
N GLN A 142 -11.29 -24.29 14.72
CA GLN A 142 -11.93 -25.59 14.82
C GLN A 142 -10.90 -26.73 14.66
N GLU A 143 -10.01 -26.66 13.68
CA GLU A 143 -8.90 -27.61 13.50
C GLU A 143 -8.00 -27.63 14.75
N LEU A 144 -7.66 -26.47 15.32
CA LEU A 144 -6.87 -26.40 16.56
C LEU A 144 -7.59 -27.02 17.77
N LEU A 145 -8.90 -26.84 17.89
CA LEU A 145 -9.70 -27.44 18.96
C LEU A 145 -9.87 -28.95 18.76
N GLU A 146 -10.08 -29.41 17.53
CA GLU A 146 -10.11 -30.83 17.17
C GLU A 146 -8.77 -31.52 17.41
N LEU A 147 -7.65 -30.82 17.19
CA LEU A 147 -6.31 -31.26 17.58
C LEU A 147 -6.11 -31.28 19.11
N GLY A 148 -6.76 -30.38 19.85
CA GLY A 148 -6.58 -30.22 21.30
C GLY A 148 -7.44 -31.15 22.17
N ASP A 149 -8.65 -31.53 21.72
CA ASP A 149 -9.65 -32.22 22.56
C ASP A 149 -9.74 -33.75 22.30
N GLY A 150 -9.03 -34.27 21.29
CA GLY A 150 -9.11 -35.70 20.94
C GLY A 150 -7.84 -36.28 20.32
N GLY A 151 -6.96 -36.84 21.15
CA GLY A 151 -5.96 -37.82 20.69
C GLY A 151 -4.86 -37.25 19.80
N LEU A 152 -4.10 -36.30 20.34
CA LEU A 152 -2.94 -35.64 19.71
C LEU A 152 -1.85 -36.58 19.15
N ASP A 153 -1.88 -37.88 19.48
CA ASP A 153 -0.77 -38.80 19.17
C ASP A 153 -1.03 -39.73 17.97
N SER A 154 -2.29 -39.96 17.55
CA SER A 154 -2.60 -40.94 16.50
C SER A 154 -2.96 -40.28 15.16
N SER A 155 -3.78 -39.23 15.16
CA SER A 155 -4.20 -38.58 13.91
C SER A 155 -3.11 -37.67 13.32
N ALA A 156 -2.40 -36.92 14.18
CA ALA A 156 -1.27 -36.09 13.77
C ALA A 156 -0.06 -36.93 13.30
N ARG A 157 0.21 -38.07 13.94
CA ARG A 157 1.21 -39.04 13.46
C ARG A 157 0.79 -39.63 12.11
N HIS A 158 -0.46 -40.06 11.95
CA HIS A 158 -0.92 -40.59 10.66
C HIS A 158 -0.82 -39.56 9.52
N TYR A 159 -1.15 -38.29 9.77
CA TYR A 159 -1.01 -37.25 8.76
C TYR A 159 0.47 -36.93 8.45
N MET A 160 1.33 -36.90 9.46
CA MET A 160 2.78 -36.77 9.28
C MET A 160 3.34 -37.95 8.48
N ASP A 161 2.99 -39.18 8.83
CA ASP A 161 3.43 -40.40 8.16
C ASP A 161 3.01 -40.40 6.68
N VAL A 162 1.74 -40.06 6.39
CA VAL A 162 1.26 -39.95 5.00
C VAL A 162 1.97 -38.83 4.22
N LYS A 163 2.30 -37.72 4.88
CA LYS A 163 3.04 -36.61 4.26
C LYS A 163 4.49 -37.03 3.96
N TYR A 164 5.17 -37.66 4.92
CA TYR A 164 6.54 -38.13 4.74
C TYR A 164 6.63 -39.27 3.71
N ASP A 165 5.66 -40.18 3.67
CA ASP A 165 5.54 -41.22 2.63
C ASP A 165 5.45 -40.61 1.22
N LYS A 166 4.63 -39.56 1.05
CA LYS A 166 4.51 -38.87 -0.24
C LYS A 166 5.79 -38.15 -0.62
N ILE A 167 6.44 -37.51 0.36
CA ILE A 167 7.72 -36.83 0.16
C ILE A 167 8.80 -37.85 -0.24
N GLU A 168 8.89 -38.97 0.46
CA GLU A 168 9.85 -40.05 0.17
C GLU A 168 9.62 -40.66 -1.21
N ARG A 169 8.37 -40.85 -1.65
CA ARG A 169 8.07 -41.28 -3.03
C ARG A 169 8.51 -40.27 -4.08
N ILE A 170 8.36 -38.96 -3.82
CA ILE A 170 8.79 -37.90 -4.74
C ILE A 170 10.32 -37.87 -4.80
N TYR A 171 11.00 -37.92 -3.65
CA TYR A 171 12.45 -37.97 -3.60
C TYR A 171 13.01 -39.24 -4.23
N GLY A 172 12.39 -40.40 -4.01
CA GLY A 172 12.77 -41.65 -4.64
C GLY A 172 12.65 -41.60 -6.17
N ARG A 173 11.57 -41.00 -6.69
CA ARG A 173 11.44 -40.75 -8.14
C ARG A 173 12.47 -39.76 -8.66
N TYR A 174 12.78 -38.71 -7.91
CA TYR A 174 13.80 -37.74 -8.26
C TYR A 174 15.19 -38.39 -8.33
N VAL A 175 15.56 -39.20 -7.33
CA VAL A 175 16.82 -39.95 -7.30
C VAL A 175 16.89 -40.95 -8.46
N ALA A 176 15.82 -41.72 -8.70
CA ALA A 176 15.76 -42.64 -9.83
C ALA A 176 15.91 -41.91 -11.18
N ASN A 177 15.33 -40.72 -11.33
CA ASN A 177 15.50 -39.91 -12.53
C ASN A 177 16.93 -39.38 -12.66
N LEU A 178 17.60 -39.01 -11.56
CA LEU A 178 19.01 -38.62 -11.57
C LEU A 178 19.92 -39.80 -11.96
N GLU A 179 19.66 -41.00 -11.44
CA GLU A 179 20.39 -42.20 -11.83
C GLU A 179 20.17 -42.55 -13.31
N ALA A 180 18.92 -42.43 -13.80
CA ALA A 180 18.61 -42.62 -15.21
C ALA A 180 19.32 -41.59 -16.11
N LEU A 181 19.38 -40.31 -15.69
CA LEU A 181 20.12 -39.26 -16.39
C LEU A 181 21.63 -39.52 -16.36
N GLN A 182 22.18 -40.02 -15.25
CA GLN A 182 23.58 -40.39 -15.16
C GLN A 182 23.91 -41.56 -16.09
N ASN A 183 23.04 -42.57 -16.14
CA ASN A 183 23.17 -43.70 -17.06
C ASN A 183 23.06 -43.27 -18.51
N LEU A 184 22.12 -42.38 -18.84
CA LEU A 184 21.99 -41.78 -20.17
C LEU A 184 23.25 -41.01 -20.56
N THR A 185 23.79 -40.21 -19.65
CA THR A 185 25.04 -39.46 -19.87
C THR A 185 26.19 -40.42 -20.17
N GLY A 186 26.32 -41.51 -19.40
CA GLY A 186 27.34 -42.53 -19.66
C GLY A 186 27.16 -43.28 -20.99
N VAL A 187 25.93 -43.54 -21.42
CA VAL A 187 25.65 -44.14 -22.74
C VAL A 187 26.00 -43.16 -23.85
N VAL A 188 25.66 -41.88 -23.70
CA VAL A 188 25.96 -40.86 -24.69
C VAL A 188 27.44 -40.55 -24.76
N GLU A 189 28.17 -40.52 -23.65
CA GLU A 189 29.64 -40.42 -23.65
C GLU A 189 30.29 -41.59 -24.41
N ARG A 190 29.75 -42.80 -24.26
CA ARG A 190 30.19 -43.97 -25.04
C ARG A 190 29.85 -43.83 -26.52
N LEU A 191 28.62 -43.39 -26.86
CA LEU A 191 28.21 -43.15 -28.25
C LEU A 191 29.05 -42.05 -28.91
N MET A 192 29.32 -40.96 -28.18
CA MET A 192 30.26 -39.91 -28.58
C MET A 192 31.66 -40.48 -28.76
N GLY A 193 32.13 -41.39 -27.92
CA GLY A 193 33.40 -42.10 -28.13
C GLY A 193 33.43 -42.98 -29.39
N PHE A 194 32.28 -43.49 -29.85
CA PHE A 194 32.14 -44.25 -31.08
C PHE A 194 32.01 -43.37 -32.34
N LEU A 195 31.38 -42.21 -32.21
CA LEU A 195 31.30 -41.17 -33.24
C LEU A 195 32.63 -40.42 -33.26
N GLY A 196 33.55 -40.80 -34.15
CA GLY A 196 34.84 -40.12 -34.30
C GLY A 196 34.72 -38.60 -34.37
N HIS A 197 35.71 -37.88 -33.82
CA HIS A 197 35.70 -36.43 -33.60
C HIS A 197 35.50 -35.54 -34.85
N ASP A 198 35.49 -36.12 -36.04
CA ASP A 198 35.35 -35.40 -37.32
C ASP A 198 33.90 -35.29 -37.80
N ASN A 199 32.92 -35.79 -37.06
CA ASN A 199 31.50 -35.74 -37.44
C ASN A 199 30.81 -34.47 -36.92
N GLU A 200 30.14 -33.72 -37.80
CA GLU A 200 29.45 -32.47 -37.45
C GLU A 200 28.33 -32.69 -36.40
N GLU A 201 27.72 -33.89 -36.42
CA GLU A 201 26.72 -34.36 -35.46
C GLU A 201 27.31 -34.57 -34.04
N TYR A 202 28.59 -34.94 -33.94
CA TYR A 202 29.30 -35.07 -32.66
C TYR A 202 29.42 -33.71 -31.95
N LEU A 203 29.74 -32.66 -32.71
CA LEU A 203 29.92 -31.31 -32.17
C LEU A 203 28.61 -30.71 -31.63
N GLN A 204 27.48 -30.94 -32.34
CA GLN A 204 26.16 -30.49 -31.92
C GLN A 204 25.67 -31.22 -30.67
N LEU A 205 25.83 -32.55 -30.62
CA LEU A 205 25.53 -33.34 -29.43
C LEU A 205 26.39 -32.91 -28.24
N TYR A 206 27.71 -32.74 -28.44
CA TYR A 206 28.62 -32.30 -27.38
C TYR A 206 28.20 -30.96 -26.76
N LEU A 207 27.84 -29.97 -27.59
CA LEU A 207 27.40 -28.64 -27.13
C LEU A 207 26.10 -28.70 -26.30
N GLN A 208 25.12 -29.50 -26.73
CA GLN A 208 23.87 -29.69 -25.99
C GLN A 208 24.11 -30.38 -24.64
N PHE A 209 25.05 -31.33 -24.59
CA PHE A 209 25.40 -32.04 -23.35
C PHE A 209 26.23 -31.21 -22.37
N VAL A 210 27.11 -30.34 -22.84
CA VAL A 210 27.80 -29.35 -21.99
C VAL A 210 26.78 -28.41 -21.34
N GLY A 211 25.75 -27.97 -22.07
CA GLY A 211 24.65 -27.19 -21.52
C GLY A 211 23.88 -27.90 -20.40
N LEU A 212 23.61 -29.21 -20.55
CA LEU A 212 22.96 -30.03 -19.53
C LEU A 212 23.85 -30.26 -18.29
N ARG A 213 25.16 -30.36 -18.48
CA ARG A 213 26.13 -30.52 -17.38
C ARG A 213 26.27 -29.28 -16.50
N HIS A 214 25.96 -28.09 -17.05
CA HIS A 214 25.97 -26.82 -16.32
C HIS A 214 24.67 -26.48 -15.58
N LEU A 215 23.63 -27.33 -15.70
CA LEU A 215 22.39 -27.22 -14.93
C LEU A 215 22.46 -27.94 -13.56
N ARG A 216 23.59 -28.58 -13.26
CA ARG A 216 23.93 -29.15 -11.94
C ARG A 216 24.62 -28.10 -11.07
#